data_AF-A0A6N9L7C5-F1
#
_entry.id   AF-A0A6N9L7C5-F1
#
_cell.length_a   1.000
_cell.length_b   1.000
_cell.length_c   1.000
_cell.angle_alpha   90.00
_cell.angle_beta   90.00
_cell.angle_gamma   90.00
#
_symmetry.space_group_name_H-M   'P 1'
#
loop_
_entity.id
_entity.type
_entity.pdbx_description
1 polymer ?
#
loop_
_entity_poly.entity_id
_entity_poly.type
_entity_poly.pdbx_seq_one_letter_code
_entity_poly.pdbx_strand_id
1 'polypeptide(L)'
;MRMLRTIILDILIFILVNVLCFSMLCPSIINSAIQNDEITQEMTNKVMTVINQYTYRLPDITIKKIQADISQSQSMTALTSKYSQAIIKQMATGEENKEDMTPYINNLAQECFEIVEKDTDITLPSILKTSLTKLISSGLVSQGIDQYVDDYISKQSPKRLKMIQIFYQLTLDSNRMIMGVILIVLCLIQLIVDKLYGLTALGVTGVLSGLNVSYIMPLAISEGASSYLNRTVIFDPSILRTPGMMICGISVVVVIIAQLIMRKTARKLI
;
A
#
# COMPACT_ATOMS: atom_id res chain seq x y z
N MET A 1 -25.20 -4.44 34.88
CA MET A 1 -25.27 -3.61 33.67
C MET A 1 -24.00 -2.78 33.39
N ARG A 2 -23.38 -2.10 34.37
CA ARG A 2 -22.13 -1.34 34.12
C ARG A 2 -20.99 -2.19 33.55
N MET A 3 -20.62 -3.28 34.23
CA MET A 3 -19.54 -4.18 33.81
C MET A 3 -19.69 -4.75 32.38
N LEU A 4 -20.92 -5.08 31.97
CA LEU A 4 -21.21 -5.56 30.61
C LEU A 4 -20.97 -4.48 29.55
N ARG A 5 -21.31 -3.22 29.84
CA ARG A 5 -21.10 -2.09 28.93
C ARG A 5 -19.61 -1.81 28.74
N THR A 6 -18.83 -1.85 29.81
CA THR A 6 -17.37 -1.70 29.79
C THR A 6 -16.72 -2.76 28.90
N ILE A 7 -17.10 -4.03 29.07
CA ILE A 7 -16.58 -5.15 28.28
C ILE A 7 -16.92 -4.99 26.79
N ILE A 8 -18.16 -4.60 26.47
CA ILE A 8 -18.58 -4.37 25.08
C ILE A 8 -17.75 -3.25 24.45
N LEU A 9 -17.55 -2.14 25.17
CA LEU A 9 -16.73 -1.02 24.70
C LEU A 9 -15.27 -1.41 24.49
N ASP A 10 -14.69 -2.19 25.41
CA ASP A 10 -13.32 -2.70 25.27
C ASP A 10 -13.16 -3.61 24.05
N ILE A 11 -14.14 -4.51 23.80
CA ILE A 11 -14.14 -5.36 22.60
C ILE A 11 -14.23 -4.51 21.33
N LEU A 12 -15.10 -3.51 21.29
CA LEU A 12 -15.24 -2.63 20.14
C LEU A 12 -13.96 -1.84 19.86
N ILE A 13 -13.34 -1.26 20.91
CA ILE A 13 -12.07 -0.56 20.82
C ILE A 13 -10.97 -1.50 20.34
N PHE A 14 -10.90 -2.71 20.91
CA PHE A 14 -9.94 -3.72 20.50
C PHE A 14 -10.06 -4.04 19.02
N ILE A 15 -11.26 -4.36 18.53
CA ILE A 15 -11.51 -4.67 17.12
C ILE A 15 -11.10 -3.48 16.25
N LEU A 16 -11.51 -2.26 16.60
CA LEU A 16 -11.28 -1.08 15.78
C LEU A 16 -9.79 -0.72 15.68
N VAL A 17 -9.02 -0.84 16.78
CA VAL A 17 -7.56 -0.66 16.76
C VAL A 17 -6.90 -1.68 15.83
N ASN A 18 -7.29 -2.95 15.93
CA ASN A 18 -6.73 -3.99 15.08
C ASN A 18 -7.09 -3.77 13.60
N VAL A 19 -8.33 -3.39 13.28
CA VAL A 19 -8.75 -3.07 11.89
C VAL A 19 -8.01 -1.85 11.35
N LEU A 20 -7.81 -0.81 12.18
CA LEU A 20 -7.10 0.39 11.77
C LEU A 20 -5.61 0.08 11.51
N CYS A 21 -4.97 -0.73 12.34
CA CYS A 21 -3.60 -1.19 12.09
C CYS A 21 -3.52 -2.11 10.86
N PHE A 22 -4.47 -3.03 10.69
CA PHE A 22 -4.58 -3.87 9.49
C PHE A 22 -4.66 -3.04 8.22
N SER A 23 -5.42 -1.95 8.25
CA SER A 23 -5.58 -1.06 7.11
C SER A 23 -4.24 -0.50 6.61
N MET A 24 -3.23 -0.37 7.47
CA MET A 24 -1.88 0.08 7.10
C MET A 24 -1.12 -0.97 6.27
N LEU A 25 -1.45 -2.25 6.39
CA LEU A 25 -0.88 -3.33 5.58
C LEU A 25 -1.58 -3.52 4.24
N CYS A 26 -2.86 -3.15 4.14
CA CYS A 26 -3.64 -3.32 2.92
C CYS A 26 -2.93 -2.83 1.63
N PRO A 27 -2.25 -1.66 1.59
CA PRO A 27 -1.52 -1.24 0.40
C PRO A 27 -0.43 -2.23 -0.02
N SER A 28 0.33 -2.77 0.94
CA SER A 28 1.37 -3.75 0.67
C SER A 28 0.78 -5.06 0.13
N ILE A 29 -0.33 -5.53 0.72
CA ILE A 29 -1.00 -6.77 0.30
C ILE A 29 -1.55 -6.62 -1.13
N ILE A 30 -2.20 -5.48 -1.42
CA ILE A 30 -2.74 -5.20 -2.74
C ILE A 30 -1.61 -5.08 -3.78
N ASN A 31 -0.53 -4.38 -3.45
CA ASN A 31 0.62 -4.25 -4.36
C ASN A 31 1.27 -5.60 -4.66
N SER A 32 1.40 -6.49 -3.67
CA SER A 32 1.92 -7.85 -3.89
C SER A 32 0.95 -8.76 -4.65
N ALA A 33 -0.35 -8.46 -4.62
CA ALA A 33 -1.34 -9.18 -5.43
C ALA A 33 -1.19 -8.85 -6.92
N ILE A 34 -0.70 -7.66 -7.25
CA ILE A 34 -0.40 -7.24 -8.61
C ILE A 34 1.03 -7.64 -8.97
N GLN A 35 1.21 -8.30 -10.12
CA GLN A 35 2.53 -8.67 -10.63
C GLN A 35 3.26 -7.43 -11.18
N ASN A 36 3.69 -6.52 -10.29
CA ASN A 36 4.42 -5.31 -10.67
C ASN A 36 5.65 -5.62 -11.54
N ASP A 37 6.33 -6.74 -11.29
CA ASP A 37 7.45 -7.19 -12.12
C ASP A 37 7.03 -7.54 -13.55
N GLU A 38 5.86 -8.15 -13.74
CA GLU A 38 5.32 -8.48 -15.07
C GLU A 38 4.86 -7.23 -15.80
N ILE A 39 4.25 -6.27 -15.09
CA ILE A 39 3.91 -4.96 -15.64
C ILE A 39 5.18 -4.22 -16.07
N THR A 40 6.21 -4.20 -15.23
CA THR A 40 7.51 -3.57 -15.53
C THR A 40 8.15 -4.22 -16.75
N GLN A 41 8.13 -5.55 -16.85
CA GLN A 41 8.66 -6.27 -18.00
C GLN A 41 7.88 -5.97 -19.28
N GLU A 42 6.55 -5.98 -19.24
CA GLU A 42 5.72 -5.67 -20.41
C GLU A 42 5.95 -4.23 -20.87
N MET A 43 5.98 -3.27 -19.94
CA MET A 43 6.33 -1.87 -20.24
C MET A 43 7.71 -1.74 -20.87
N THR A 44 8.71 -2.40 -20.27
CA THR A 44 10.09 -2.40 -20.79
C THR A 44 10.14 -2.99 -22.18
N ASN A 45 9.44 -4.10 -22.46
CA ASN A 45 9.38 -4.72 -23.78
C ASN A 45 8.75 -3.78 -24.83
N LYS A 46 7.68 -3.06 -24.47
CA LYS A 46 7.06 -2.07 -25.36
C LYS A 46 8.00 -0.91 -25.65
N VAL A 47 8.66 -0.36 -24.63
CA VAL A 47 9.67 0.70 -24.79
C VAL A 47 10.83 0.22 -25.66
N MET A 48 11.36 -0.98 -25.41
CA MET A 48 12.44 -1.55 -26.21
C MET A 48 12.03 -1.83 -27.66
N THR A 49 10.76 -2.15 -27.93
CA THR A 49 10.27 -2.27 -29.32
C THR A 49 10.42 -0.94 -30.06
N VAL A 50 10.14 0.19 -29.40
CA VAL A 50 10.32 1.51 -30.00
C VAL A 50 11.81 1.86 -30.13
N ILE A 51 12.62 1.60 -29.10
CA ILE A 51 14.07 1.90 -29.11
C ILE A 51 14.80 1.08 -30.18
N ASN A 52 14.45 -0.20 -30.36
CA ASN A 52 15.07 -1.09 -31.35
C ASN A 52 14.85 -0.62 -32.79
N GLN A 53 13.77 0.13 -33.08
CA GLN A 53 13.57 0.73 -34.40
C GLN A 53 14.69 1.73 -34.76
N TYR A 54 15.34 2.32 -33.76
CA TYR A 54 16.38 3.34 -33.95
C TYR A 54 17.79 2.85 -33.60
N THR A 55 17.88 1.75 -32.86
CA THR A 55 19.15 1.20 -32.35
C THR A 55 19.51 -0.15 -32.98
N TYR A 56 18.82 -0.57 -34.05
CA TYR A 56 19.01 -1.87 -34.74
C TYR A 56 20.45 -2.21 -35.19
N ARG A 57 21.37 -1.24 -35.16
CA ARG A 57 22.79 -1.43 -35.50
C ARG A 57 23.71 -1.62 -34.28
N LEU A 58 23.19 -1.48 -33.07
CA LEU A 58 23.97 -1.66 -31.86
C LEU A 58 24.21 -3.14 -31.59
N PRO A 59 25.34 -3.49 -30.94
CA PRO A 59 25.57 -4.84 -30.45
C PRO A 59 24.50 -5.26 -29.44
N ASP A 60 24.12 -6.55 -29.46
CA ASP A 60 23.15 -7.13 -28.53
C ASP A 60 23.48 -6.88 -27.04
N ILE A 61 24.78 -6.83 -26.71
CA ILE A 61 25.25 -6.56 -25.35
C ILE A 61 24.84 -5.14 -24.91
N THR A 62 24.95 -4.17 -25.80
CA THR A 62 24.56 -2.77 -25.54
C THR A 62 23.04 -2.64 -25.45
N ILE A 63 22.29 -3.34 -26.31
CA ILE A 63 20.82 -3.37 -26.26
C ILE A 63 20.32 -3.97 -24.94
N LYS A 64 20.94 -5.07 -24.47
CA LYS A 64 20.62 -5.68 -23.17
C LYS A 64 20.94 -4.77 -21.99
N LYS A 65 22.02 -4.01 -22.07
CA LYS A 65 22.39 -3.03 -21.04
C LYS A 65 21.37 -1.90 -20.97
N ILE A 66 21.00 -1.32 -22.12
CA ILE A 66 19.95 -0.30 -22.22
C ILE A 66 18.62 -0.82 -21.65
N GLN A 67 18.24 -2.06 -21.98
CA GLN A 67 17.02 -2.67 -21.45
C GLN A 67 17.05 -2.79 -19.92
N ALA A 68 18.18 -3.22 -19.35
CA ALA A 68 18.34 -3.35 -17.90
C ALA A 68 18.29 -1.99 -17.21
N ASP A 69 18.99 -0.99 -17.73
CA ASP A 69 19.03 0.36 -17.18
C ASP A 69 17.65 1.03 -17.26
N ILE A 70 16.89 0.84 -18.35
CA ILE A 70 15.51 1.33 -18.47
C ILE A 70 14.57 0.62 -17.49
N SER A 71 14.65 -0.71 -17.37
CA SER A 71 13.82 -1.49 -16.45
C SER A 71 14.03 -1.09 -14.99
N GLN A 72 15.23 -0.61 -14.64
CA GLN A 72 15.59 -0.20 -13.28
C GLN A 72 15.51 1.33 -13.08
N SER A 73 15.10 2.08 -14.11
CA SER A 73 15.01 3.54 -14.08
C SER A 73 13.95 4.04 -13.10
N GLN A 74 14.15 5.28 -12.62
CA GLN A 74 13.18 5.89 -11.71
C GLN A 74 11.85 6.15 -12.41
N SER A 75 11.89 6.59 -13.67
CA SER A 75 10.68 6.85 -14.45
C SER A 75 9.91 5.56 -14.76
N MET A 76 10.59 4.44 -15.01
CA MET A 76 9.91 3.15 -15.18
C MET A 76 9.21 2.74 -13.88
N THR A 77 9.92 2.82 -12.75
CA THR A 77 9.34 2.51 -11.43
C THR A 77 8.12 3.38 -11.13
N ALA A 78 8.18 4.67 -11.45
CA ALA A 78 7.06 5.60 -11.26
C ALA A 78 5.87 5.27 -12.17
N LEU A 79 6.12 5.00 -13.45
CA LEU A 79 5.09 4.64 -14.42
C LEU A 79 4.40 3.32 -14.05
N THR A 80 5.18 2.29 -13.71
CA THR A 80 4.66 1.00 -13.21
C THR A 80 3.80 1.22 -11.98
N SER A 81 4.26 2.00 -10.99
CA SER A 81 3.47 2.27 -9.79
C SER A 81 2.12 2.93 -10.11
N LYS A 82 2.09 3.86 -11.06
CA LYS A 82 0.87 4.55 -11.48
C LYS A 82 -0.11 3.63 -12.18
N TYR A 83 0.37 2.77 -13.07
CA TYR A 83 -0.48 1.75 -13.67
C TYR A 83 -0.94 0.72 -12.65
N SER A 84 -0.10 0.25 -11.74
CA SER A 84 -0.55 -0.64 -10.67
C SER A 84 -1.66 -0.01 -9.85
N GLN A 85 -1.54 1.27 -9.47
CA GLN A 85 -2.61 2.02 -8.80
C GLN A 85 -3.89 2.10 -9.65
N ALA A 86 -3.77 2.28 -10.97
CA ALA A 86 -4.89 2.26 -11.90
C ALA A 86 -5.64 0.93 -11.87
N ILE A 87 -4.91 -0.18 -11.99
CA ILE A 87 -5.46 -1.55 -11.96
C ILE A 87 -6.15 -1.79 -10.61
N ILE A 88 -5.51 -1.41 -9.49
CA ILE A 88 -6.10 -1.54 -8.15
C ILE A 88 -7.44 -0.83 -8.10
N LYS A 89 -7.48 0.43 -8.54
CA LYS A 89 -8.68 1.25 -8.50
C LYS A 89 -9.78 0.68 -9.39
N GLN A 90 -9.46 0.26 -10.61
CA GLN A 90 -10.42 -0.35 -11.53
C GLN A 90 -10.95 -1.68 -10.99
N MET A 91 -10.09 -2.54 -10.43
CA MET A 91 -10.52 -3.78 -9.77
C MET A 91 -11.42 -3.52 -8.55
N ALA A 92 -11.15 -2.47 -7.78
CA ALA A 92 -11.87 -2.17 -6.55
C ALA A 92 -13.20 -1.44 -6.78
N THR A 93 -13.26 -0.57 -7.79
CA THR A 93 -14.40 0.33 -8.03
C THR A 93 -15.22 -0.03 -9.27
N GLY A 94 -14.63 -0.78 -10.21
CA GLY A 94 -15.20 -1.01 -11.54
C GLY A 94 -15.13 0.22 -12.46
N GLU A 95 -14.58 1.34 -11.98
CA GLU A 95 -14.40 2.55 -12.77
C GLU A 95 -13.05 2.52 -13.49
N GLU A 96 -13.08 2.83 -14.78
CA GLU A 96 -11.87 3.01 -15.59
C GLU A 96 -11.02 4.14 -15.01
N ASN A 97 -9.70 3.94 -14.92
CA ASN A 97 -8.82 4.98 -14.40
C ASN A 97 -8.61 6.07 -15.46
N LYS A 98 -9.06 7.29 -15.18
CA LYS A 98 -8.89 8.47 -16.05
C LYS A 98 -7.61 9.27 -15.77
N GLU A 99 -6.66 8.71 -15.04
CA GLU A 99 -5.41 9.41 -14.74
C GLU A 99 -4.59 9.59 -16.02
N ASP A 100 -4.19 10.82 -16.31
CA ASP A 100 -3.36 11.12 -17.48
C ASP A 100 -1.94 10.60 -17.25
N MET A 101 -1.56 9.56 -18.00
CA MET A 101 -0.24 8.93 -17.92
C MET A 101 0.83 9.66 -18.75
N THR A 102 0.42 10.62 -19.59
CA THR A 102 1.32 11.42 -20.45
C THR A 102 2.55 12.00 -19.73
N PRO A 103 2.47 12.61 -18.53
CA PRO A 103 3.65 13.14 -17.84
C PRO A 103 4.66 12.04 -17.47
N TYR A 104 4.20 10.87 -17.01
CA TYR A 104 5.09 9.77 -16.64
C TYR A 104 5.74 9.12 -17.86
N ILE A 105 4.98 9.00 -18.94
CA ILE A 105 5.43 8.56 -20.26
C ILE A 105 6.51 9.51 -20.81
N ASN A 106 6.32 10.83 -20.69
CA ASN A 106 7.27 11.82 -21.16
C ASN A 106 8.58 11.78 -20.35
N ASN A 107 8.50 11.64 -19.02
CA ASN A 107 9.68 11.50 -18.17
C ASN A 107 10.45 10.21 -18.50
N LEU A 108 9.74 9.10 -18.70
CA LEU A 108 10.36 7.85 -19.12
C LEU A 108 11.05 7.98 -20.49
N ALA A 109 10.41 8.64 -21.45
CA ALA A 109 11.02 8.91 -22.76
C ALA A 109 12.31 9.73 -22.61
N GLN A 110 12.33 10.74 -21.75
CA GLN A 110 13.51 11.56 -21.48
C GLN A 110 14.65 10.73 -20.86
N GLU A 111 14.37 9.98 -19.79
CA GLU A 111 15.37 9.14 -19.13
C GLU A 111 15.89 8.03 -20.05
N CYS A 112 15.04 7.47 -20.92
CA CYS A 112 15.48 6.54 -21.96
C CYS A 112 16.51 7.18 -22.91
N PHE A 113 16.36 8.47 -23.29
CA PHE A 113 17.36 9.13 -24.12
C PHE A 113 18.69 9.25 -23.40
N GLU A 114 18.67 9.67 -22.14
CA GLU A 114 19.88 9.81 -21.34
C GLU A 114 20.62 8.47 -21.21
N ILE A 115 19.88 7.38 -20.97
CA ILE A 115 20.45 6.03 -20.90
C ILE A 115 21.06 5.62 -22.24
N VAL A 116 20.34 5.80 -23.35
CA VAL A 116 20.85 5.42 -24.67
C VAL A 116 22.07 6.27 -25.05
N GLU A 117 22.04 7.59 -24.84
CA GLU A 117 23.17 8.49 -25.14
C GLU A 117 24.40 8.12 -24.29
N LYS A 118 24.21 7.83 -23.00
CA LYS A 118 25.26 7.39 -22.08
C LYS A 118 25.87 6.04 -22.46
N ASP A 119 25.05 5.08 -22.86
CA ASP A 119 25.50 3.71 -23.14
C ASP A 119 26.06 3.50 -24.54
N THR A 120 25.83 4.45 -25.44
CA THR A 120 26.29 4.38 -26.83
C THR A 120 27.32 5.45 -27.18
N ASP A 121 27.50 6.47 -26.35
CA ASP A 121 28.30 7.67 -26.64
C ASP A 121 27.83 8.40 -27.93
N ILE A 122 26.58 8.16 -28.34
CA ILE A 122 25.94 8.77 -29.51
C ILE A 122 24.94 9.81 -29.02
N THR A 123 25.08 11.07 -29.44
CA THR A 123 24.03 12.08 -29.23
C THR A 123 22.83 11.78 -30.12
N LEU A 124 21.66 11.53 -29.53
CA LEU A 124 20.45 11.31 -30.30
C LEU A 124 19.96 12.64 -30.89
N PRO A 125 19.69 12.70 -32.21
CA PRO A 125 19.08 13.86 -32.83
C PRO A 125 17.76 14.24 -32.16
N SER A 126 17.49 15.54 -32.04
CA SER A 126 16.23 16.07 -31.48
C SER A 126 14.97 15.57 -32.22
N ILE A 127 15.08 15.23 -33.51
CA ILE A 127 14.02 14.57 -34.30
C ILE A 127 13.74 13.13 -33.82
N LEU A 128 14.77 12.39 -33.39
CA LEU A 128 14.59 11.07 -32.79
C LEU A 128 13.97 11.22 -31.41
N LYS A 129 14.42 12.21 -30.62
CA LYS A 129 13.81 12.49 -29.31
C LYS A 129 12.32 12.80 -29.45
N THR A 130 11.98 13.64 -30.43
CA THR A 130 10.58 14.01 -30.72
C THR A 130 9.78 12.82 -31.25
N SER A 131 10.36 11.98 -32.12
CA SER A 131 9.69 10.80 -32.69
C SER A 131 9.47 9.70 -31.65
N LEU A 132 10.45 9.44 -30.78
CA LEU A 132 10.33 8.45 -29.71
C LEU A 132 9.33 8.92 -28.64
N THR A 133 9.39 10.19 -28.22
CA THR A 133 8.33 10.79 -27.37
C THR A 133 6.98 10.66 -28.05
N LYS A 134 6.86 10.99 -29.34
CA LYS A 134 5.59 10.88 -30.07
C LYS A 134 5.11 9.43 -30.21
N LEU A 135 6.00 8.43 -30.32
CA LEU A 135 5.65 7.00 -30.40
C LEU A 135 5.30 6.39 -29.03
N ILE A 136 5.95 6.85 -27.97
CA ILE A 136 5.63 6.45 -26.59
C ILE A 136 4.31 7.14 -26.16
N SER A 137 4.10 8.39 -26.56
CA SER A 137 2.87 9.18 -26.32
C SER A 137 1.74 8.93 -27.35
N SER A 138 1.96 8.25 -28.48
CA SER A 138 0.93 7.99 -29.51
C SER A 138 -0.13 6.97 -29.07
N GLY A 139 -0.20 6.68 -27.77
CA GLY A 139 -1.12 5.73 -27.19
C GLY A 139 -0.73 4.26 -27.42
N LEU A 140 0.40 3.94 -28.06
CA LEU A 140 0.76 2.54 -28.32
C LEU A 140 1.23 1.82 -27.04
N VAL A 141 1.99 2.54 -26.21
CA VAL A 141 2.35 2.10 -24.86
C VAL A 141 1.10 2.09 -23.98
N SER A 142 0.30 3.17 -23.99
CA SER A 142 -0.93 3.23 -23.19
C SER A 142 -1.95 2.15 -23.54
N GLN A 143 -2.36 2.03 -24.81
CA GLN A 143 -3.31 1.01 -25.27
C GLN A 143 -2.81 -0.42 -25.04
N GLY A 144 -1.52 -0.67 -25.24
CA GLY A 144 -0.94 -1.99 -24.96
C GLY A 144 -1.01 -2.34 -23.48
N ILE A 145 -0.78 -1.36 -22.61
CA ILE A 145 -0.92 -1.54 -21.16
C ILE A 145 -2.40 -1.65 -20.79
N ASP A 146 -3.27 -0.81 -21.32
CA ASP A 146 -4.72 -0.83 -21.04
C ASP A 146 -5.33 -2.19 -21.44
N GLN A 147 -4.92 -2.75 -22.59
CA GLN A 147 -5.30 -4.12 -22.99
C GLN A 147 -4.77 -5.19 -22.03
N TYR A 148 -3.52 -5.07 -21.58
CA TYR A 148 -2.96 -5.98 -20.58
C TYR A 148 -3.74 -5.88 -19.26
N VAL A 149 -4.11 -4.66 -18.85
CA VAL A 149 -4.90 -4.40 -17.64
C VAL A 149 -6.28 -5.03 -17.75
N ASP A 150 -7.00 -4.82 -18.85
CA ASP A 150 -8.32 -5.39 -19.04
C ASP A 150 -8.29 -6.93 -19.09
N ASP A 151 -7.31 -7.50 -19.79
CA ASP A 151 -7.10 -8.96 -19.84
C ASP A 151 -6.76 -9.51 -18.44
N TYR A 152 -5.86 -8.84 -17.71
CA TYR A 152 -5.48 -9.20 -16.35
C TYR A 152 -6.69 -9.19 -15.39
N ILE A 153 -7.52 -8.14 -15.45
CA ILE A 153 -8.72 -7.99 -14.62
C ILE A 153 -9.76 -9.06 -14.99
N SER A 154 -9.99 -9.29 -16.28
CA SER A 154 -11.00 -10.25 -16.77
C SER A 154 -10.72 -11.69 -16.33
N LYS A 155 -9.44 -12.03 -16.13
CA LYS A 155 -8.99 -13.35 -15.66
C LYS A 155 -9.06 -13.51 -14.14
N GLN A 156 -9.32 -12.45 -13.37
CA GLN A 156 -9.39 -12.55 -11.91
C GLN A 156 -10.69 -13.21 -11.44
N SER A 157 -10.57 -14.06 -10.42
CA SER A 157 -11.74 -14.66 -9.79
C SER A 157 -12.58 -13.62 -9.02
N PRO A 158 -13.92 -13.79 -8.95
CA PRO A 158 -14.79 -12.88 -8.19
C PRO A 158 -14.41 -12.74 -6.72
N LYS A 159 -13.87 -13.81 -6.12
CA LYS A 159 -13.39 -13.81 -4.72
C LYS A 159 -12.21 -12.86 -4.52
N ARG A 160 -11.26 -12.83 -5.47
CA ARG A 160 -10.12 -11.92 -5.43
C ARG A 160 -10.54 -10.46 -5.63
N LEU A 161 -11.42 -10.20 -6.60
CA LEU A 161 -11.93 -8.85 -6.85
C LEU A 161 -12.62 -8.27 -5.60
N LYS A 162 -13.49 -9.05 -4.94
CA LYS A 162 -14.15 -8.62 -3.70
C LYS A 162 -13.17 -8.33 -2.57
N MET A 163 -12.07 -9.09 -2.47
CA MET A 163 -11.04 -8.85 -1.47
C MET A 163 -10.25 -7.56 -1.74
N ILE A 164 -9.83 -7.36 -2.99
CA ILE A 164 -9.14 -6.13 -3.42
C ILE A 164 -10.03 -4.92 -3.15
N GLN A 165 -11.33 -5.02 -3.43
CA GLN A 165 -12.30 -3.98 -3.10
C GLN A 165 -12.35 -3.67 -1.60
N ILE A 166 -12.45 -4.69 -0.74
CA ILE A 166 -12.47 -4.49 0.72
C ILE A 166 -11.16 -3.85 1.20
N PHE A 167 -10.02 -4.36 0.76
CA PHE A 167 -8.71 -3.82 1.15
C PHE A 167 -8.55 -2.39 0.65
N TYR A 168 -8.93 -2.11 -0.59
CA TYR A 168 -8.88 -0.77 -1.17
C TYR A 168 -9.73 0.22 -0.35
N GLN A 169 -10.96 -0.16 0.01
CA GLN A 169 -11.80 0.64 0.90
C GLN A 169 -11.12 0.90 2.25
N LEU A 170 -10.41 -0.07 2.82
CA LEU A 170 -9.65 0.13 4.06
C LEU A 170 -8.41 1.04 3.85
N THR A 171 -7.85 1.12 2.65
CA THR A 171 -6.73 2.02 2.35
C THR A 171 -7.12 3.48 2.19
N LEU A 172 -8.39 3.78 1.89
CA LEU A 172 -8.84 5.15 1.67
C LEU A 172 -8.64 6.00 2.94
N ASP A 173 -7.95 7.13 2.78
CA ASP A 173 -7.66 8.04 3.89
C ASP A 173 -8.94 8.53 4.58
N SER A 174 -10.01 8.78 3.82
CA SER A 174 -11.33 9.12 4.36
C SER A 174 -11.85 8.05 5.32
N ASN A 175 -11.74 6.77 4.96
CA ASN A 175 -12.22 5.67 5.80
C ASN A 175 -11.33 5.49 7.03
N ARG A 176 -10.00 5.63 6.88
CA ARG A 176 -9.06 5.60 8.00
C ARG A 176 -9.31 6.73 8.99
N MET A 177 -9.60 7.94 8.50
CA MET A 177 -9.96 9.07 9.35
C MET A 177 -11.29 8.82 10.09
N ILE A 178 -12.32 8.33 9.42
CA ILE A 178 -13.61 7.99 10.05
C ILE A 178 -13.40 6.94 11.15
N MET A 179 -12.65 5.88 10.88
CA MET A 179 -12.30 4.88 11.89
C MET A 179 -11.54 5.50 13.07
N GLY A 180 -10.58 6.39 12.80
CA GLY A 180 -9.84 7.11 13.85
C GLY A 180 -10.75 7.98 14.72
N VAL A 181 -11.70 8.70 14.12
CA VAL A 181 -12.68 9.52 14.86
C VAL A 181 -13.59 8.64 15.72
N ILE A 182 -14.10 7.54 15.16
CA ILE A 182 -14.92 6.58 15.92
C ILE A 182 -14.15 6.03 17.13
N LEU A 183 -12.86 5.72 16.96
CA LEU A 183 -12.01 5.24 18.04
C LEU A 183 -11.92 6.25 19.19
N ILE A 184 -11.67 7.52 18.85
CA ILE A 184 -11.57 8.61 19.84
C ILE A 184 -12.89 8.74 20.60
N VAL A 185 -14.02 8.72 19.89
CA VAL A 185 -15.35 8.80 20.50
C VAL A 185 -15.60 7.63 21.45
N LEU A 186 -15.25 6.40 21.06
CA LEU A 186 -15.39 5.21 21.92
C LEU A 186 -14.52 5.32 23.18
N CYS A 187 -13.28 5.79 23.04
CA CYS A 187 -12.39 6.04 24.19
C CYS A 187 -12.98 7.10 25.14
N LEU A 188 -13.54 8.19 24.61
CA LEU A 188 -14.17 9.23 25.43
C LEU A 188 -15.42 8.70 26.15
N ILE A 189 -16.25 7.92 25.47
CA ILE A 189 -17.43 7.27 26.09
C ILE A 189 -16.98 6.37 27.25
N GLN A 190 -15.95 5.55 27.05
CA GLN A 190 -15.40 4.66 28.09
C GLN A 190 -14.93 5.46 29.32
N LEU A 191 -14.27 6.60 29.11
CA LEU A 191 -13.84 7.49 30.19
C LEU A 191 -15.02 8.16 30.91
N ILE A 192 -16.10 8.53 30.22
CA ILE A 192 -17.28 9.14 30.84
C ILE A 192 -18.04 8.13 31.70
N VAL A 193 -18.20 6.89 31.21
CA VAL A 193 -19.00 5.85 31.86
C VAL A 193 -18.35 5.36 33.16
N ASP A 194 -17.05 5.06 33.13
CA ASP A 194 -16.36 4.38 34.23
C ASP A 194 -15.16 5.16 34.81
N LYS A 195 -14.92 6.39 34.35
CA LYS A 195 -13.87 7.31 34.86
C LYS A 195 -12.50 6.63 34.99
N LEU A 196 -12.06 6.38 36.23
CA LEU A 196 -10.77 5.76 36.56
C LEU A 196 -10.71 4.28 36.17
N TYR A 197 -11.81 3.53 36.32
CA TYR A 197 -11.88 2.15 35.84
C TYR A 197 -11.85 2.10 34.30
N GLY A 198 -12.49 3.07 33.65
CA GLY A 198 -12.41 3.25 32.20
C GLY A 198 -10.98 3.50 31.72
N LEU A 199 -10.20 4.32 32.43
CA LEU A 199 -8.80 4.58 32.10
C LEU A 199 -7.92 3.32 32.22
N THR A 200 -8.10 2.51 33.28
CA THR A 200 -7.41 1.22 33.39
C THR A 200 -7.82 0.23 32.31
N ALA A 201 -9.11 0.16 31.98
CA ALA A 201 -9.63 -0.73 30.95
C ALA A 201 -9.06 -0.38 29.57
N LEU A 202 -9.06 0.91 29.20
CA LEU A 202 -8.43 1.40 27.97
C LEU A 202 -6.95 1.05 27.90
N GLY A 203 -6.22 1.21 29.01
CA GLY A 203 -4.81 0.84 29.07
C GLY A 203 -4.58 -0.67 28.90
N VAL A 204 -5.40 -1.53 29.52
CA VAL A 204 -5.30 -2.99 29.33
C VAL A 204 -5.64 -3.37 27.89
N THR A 205 -6.75 -2.87 27.36
CA THR A 205 -7.19 -3.09 25.98
C THR A 205 -6.12 -2.66 24.99
N GLY A 206 -5.51 -1.49 25.19
CA GLY A 206 -4.44 -0.99 24.34
C GLY A 206 -3.16 -1.83 24.40
N VAL A 207 -2.77 -2.36 25.57
CA VAL A 207 -1.65 -3.32 25.66
C VAL A 207 -1.96 -4.58 24.85
N LEU A 208 -3.16 -5.16 25.02
CA LEU A 208 -3.57 -6.35 24.29
C LEU A 208 -3.61 -6.12 22.78
N SER A 209 -4.17 -5.00 22.32
CA SER A 209 -4.17 -4.62 20.92
C SER A 209 -2.75 -4.41 20.38
N GLY A 210 -1.89 -3.70 21.13
CA GLY A 210 -0.51 -3.45 20.71
C GLY A 210 0.30 -4.74 20.54
N LEU A 211 0.16 -5.70 21.46
CA LEU A 211 0.78 -7.01 21.36
C LEU A 211 0.23 -7.84 20.18
N ASN A 212 -1.09 -7.84 19.99
CA ASN A 212 -1.73 -8.52 18.87
C ASN A 212 -1.21 -7.98 17.53
N VAL A 213 -1.29 -6.66 17.34
CA VAL A 213 -0.83 -5.98 16.12
C VAL A 213 0.67 -6.23 15.88
N SER A 214 1.50 -6.23 16.93
CA SER A 214 2.95 -6.36 16.75
C SER A 214 3.42 -7.77 16.41
N TYR A 215 2.76 -8.80 16.93
CA TYR A 215 3.28 -10.17 16.91
C TYR A 215 2.35 -11.19 16.25
N ILE A 216 1.04 -11.12 16.52
CA ILE A 216 0.07 -12.13 16.06
C ILE A 216 -0.40 -11.79 14.64
N MET A 217 -0.76 -10.52 14.43
CA MET A 217 -1.33 -10.05 13.19
C MET A 217 -0.40 -10.22 11.97
N PRO A 218 0.92 -9.96 12.05
CA PRO A 218 1.82 -10.22 10.92
C PRO A 218 1.86 -11.71 10.51
N LEU A 219 1.86 -12.62 11.47
CA LEU A 219 1.87 -14.06 11.19
C LEU A 219 0.55 -14.50 10.53
N ALA A 220 -0.58 -14.12 11.13
CA ALA A 220 -1.91 -14.49 10.65
C ALA A 220 -2.19 -13.96 9.23
N ILE A 221 -1.70 -12.76 8.91
CA ILE A 221 -1.88 -12.15 7.58
C ILE A 221 -0.96 -12.78 6.57
N SER A 222 0.30 -13.08 6.91
CA SER A 222 1.23 -13.75 6.00
C SER A 222 0.66 -15.09 5.54
N GLU A 223 0.14 -15.89 6.48
CA GLU A 223 -0.49 -17.18 6.17
C GLU A 223 -1.82 -17.01 5.42
N GLY A 224 -2.71 -16.15 5.93
CA GLY A 224 -4.03 -15.92 5.36
C GLY A 224 -3.95 -15.35 3.95
N ALA A 225 -3.26 -14.23 3.77
CA ALA A 225 -3.11 -13.58 2.47
C ALA A 225 -2.42 -14.50 1.46
N SER A 226 -1.44 -15.31 1.88
CA SER A 226 -0.76 -16.24 0.97
C SER A 226 -1.66 -17.36 0.48
N SER A 227 -2.51 -17.91 1.35
CA SER A 227 -3.51 -18.92 0.98
C SER A 227 -4.55 -18.35 0.00
N TYR A 228 -5.04 -17.13 0.27
CA TYR A 228 -6.09 -16.52 -0.54
C TYR A 228 -5.59 -15.97 -1.89
N LEU A 229 -4.37 -15.42 -1.90
CA LEU A 229 -3.74 -14.92 -3.12
C LEU A 229 -3.00 -16.03 -3.88
N ASN A 230 -3.00 -17.28 -3.39
CA ASN A 230 -2.30 -18.41 -3.99
C ASN A 230 -0.84 -18.08 -4.37
N ARG A 231 -0.21 -17.24 -3.56
CA ARG A 231 1.14 -16.70 -3.75
C ARG A 231 1.67 -16.24 -2.41
N THR A 232 2.97 -16.40 -2.18
CA THR A 232 3.62 -15.88 -0.97
C THR A 232 3.56 -14.35 -0.93
N VAL A 233 2.84 -13.81 0.05
CA VAL A 233 2.78 -12.37 0.30
C VAL A 233 3.88 -12.04 1.32
N ILE A 234 4.97 -11.47 0.84
CA ILE A 234 6.03 -10.96 1.70
C ILE A 234 5.73 -9.48 1.96
N PHE A 235 5.60 -9.11 3.23
CA PHE A 235 5.52 -7.72 3.65
C PHE A 235 6.51 -7.48 4.79
N ASP A 236 6.99 -6.24 4.90
CA ASP A 236 7.86 -5.85 6.01
C ASP A 236 7.05 -5.86 7.33
N PRO A 237 7.38 -6.74 8.30
CA PRO A 237 6.69 -6.78 9.59
C PRO A 237 6.81 -5.47 10.38
N SER A 238 7.79 -4.61 10.06
CA SER A 238 8.01 -3.32 10.71
C SER A 238 6.80 -2.38 10.61
N ILE A 239 6.00 -2.50 9.54
CA ILE A 239 4.80 -1.70 9.26
C ILE A 239 3.77 -1.84 10.39
N LEU A 240 3.65 -3.03 10.99
CA LEU A 240 2.77 -3.26 12.14
C LEU A 240 3.50 -3.23 13.48
N ARG A 241 4.73 -3.74 13.53
CA ARG A 241 5.47 -3.85 14.78
C ARG A 241 5.74 -2.49 15.40
N THR A 242 6.04 -1.48 14.59
CA THR A 242 6.30 -0.13 15.07
C THR A 242 5.06 0.51 15.71
N PRO A 243 3.92 0.66 15.02
CA PRO A 243 2.71 1.23 15.62
C PRO A 243 2.16 0.36 16.75
N GLY A 244 2.20 -0.97 16.64
CA GLY A 244 1.74 -1.87 17.70
C GLY A 244 2.53 -1.71 19.00
N MET A 245 3.85 -1.57 18.92
CA MET A 245 4.71 -1.33 20.09
C MET A 245 4.52 0.07 20.67
N MET A 246 4.27 1.08 19.83
CA MET A 246 3.91 2.42 20.30
C MET A 246 2.59 2.42 21.08
N ILE A 247 1.56 1.74 20.55
CA ILE A 247 0.27 1.57 21.24
C ILE A 247 0.48 0.88 22.59
N CYS A 248 1.26 -0.21 22.61
CA CYS A 248 1.58 -0.92 23.85
C CYS A 248 2.27 -0.01 24.87
N GLY A 249 3.30 0.74 24.46
CA GLY A 249 4.03 1.67 25.33
C GLY A 249 3.15 2.77 25.93
N ILE A 250 2.34 3.44 25.09
CA ILE A 250 1.39 4.46 25.54
C ILE A 250 0.39 3.85 26.53
N SER A 251 -0.09 2.65 26.24
CA SER A 251 -1.10 1.97 27.05
C SER A 251 -0.57 1.58 28.44
N VAL A 252 0.69 1.11 28.53
CA VAL A 252 1.36 0.85 29.82
C VAL A 252 1.44 2.12 30.67
N VAL A 253 1.84 3.24 30.06
CA VAL A 253 1.91 4.54 30.76
C VAL A 253 0.53 4.96 31.28
N VAL A 254 -0.53 4.78 30.48
CA VAL A 254 -1.91 5.05 30.88
C VAL A 254 -2.32 4.20 32.09
N VAL A 255 -2.02 2.90 32.10
CA VAL A 255 -2.30 2.02 33.26
C VAL A 255 -1.57 2.50 34.51
N ILE A 256 -0.28 2.85 34.40
CA ILE A 256 0.52 3.33 35.53
C ILE A 256 -0.08 4.61 36.12
N ILE A 257 -0.42 5.59 35.27
CA ILE A 257 -1.04 6.86 35.71
C ILE A 257 -2.37 6.58 36.42
N ALA A 258 -3.22 5.73 35.85
CA ALA A 258 -4.50 5.38 36.46
C ALA A 258 -4.32 4.77 37.87
N GLN A 259 -3.36 3.85 38.03
CA GLN A 259 -3.06 3.24 39.33
C GLN A 259 -2.48 4.24 40.34
N LEU A 260 -1.62 5.17 39.91
CA LEU A 260 -1.09 6.22 40.78
C LEU A 260 -2.19 7.14 41.30
N ILE A 261 -3.14 7.53 40.45
CA ILE A 261 -4.28 8.37 40.84
C ILE A 261 -5.19 7.61 41.83
N MET A 262 -5.48 6.33 41.58
CA MET A 262 -6.24 5.50 42.53
C MET A 262 -5.56 5.43 43.90
N ARG A 263 -4.25 5.14 43.94
CA ARG A 263 -3.49 5.09 45.20
C ARG A 263 -3.49 6.42 45.94
N LYS A 264 -3.34 7.55 45.24
CA LYS A 264 -3.36 8.88 45.85
C LYS A 264 -4.74 9.25 46.40
N THR A 265 -5.81 8.82 45.72
CA THR A 265 -7.19 9.05 46.14
C THR A 265 -7.52 8.22 47.38
N ALA A 266 -7.10 6.95 47.41
CA ALA A 266 -7.28 6.07 48.57
C ALA A 266 -6.55 6.59 49.82
N ARG A 267 -5.34 7.16 49.69
CA ARG A 267 -4.59 7.74 50.81
C ARG A 267 -5.18 9.04 51.37
N LYS A 268 -6.06 9.73 50.64
CA LYS A 268 -6.74 10.95 51.14
C LYS A 268 -8.02 10.66 51.92
N LEU A 269 -8.51 9.42 51.87
CA LEU A 269 -9.73 8.97 52.53
C LEU A 269 -9.47 8.26 53.88
N ILE A 270 -8.19 8.05 54.22
CA ILE A 270 -7.70 7.54 55.50
C ILE A 270 -7.14 8.75 56.27
#